data_AF-A0A9Q4JDN2-F1
#
_entry.id   AF-A0A9Q4JDN2-F1
#
_cell.length_a   1.000
_cell.length_b   1.000
_cell.length_c   1.000
_cell.angle_alpha   90.00
_cell.angle_beta   90.00
_cell.angle_gamma   90.00
#
_symmetry.space_group_name_H-M   'P 1'
#
loop_
_entity.id
_entity.type
_entity.pdbx_description
1 polymer ?
#
loop_
_entity_poly.entity_id
_entity_poly.type
_entity_poly.pdbx_seq_one_letter_code
_entity_poly.pdbx_strand_id
1 'polypeptide(L)'
;MTFREFMKENDYELQTTFWNDFTIADHFGLAGIQNTFNRAFEEWKDNCKYLTELTLVLNHKVWQHHETKPQFSELYEKLWEQTEQYAMENLKGDELDYFCEITD
;
A
#
# COMPACT_ATOMS: atom_id res chain seq x y z
N MET A 1 -6.25 15.84 -9.15
CA MET A 1 -5.53 14.67 -9.63
C MET A 1 -5.88 13.50 -8.74
N THR A 2 -6.33 12.40 -9.33
CA THR A 2 -6.57 11.14 -8.61
C THR A 2 -5.25 10.40 -8.39
N PHE A 3 -5.22 9.44 -7.46
CA PHE A 3 -4.02 8.62 -7.24
C PHE A 3 -3.59 7.88 -8.52
N ARG A 4 -4.54 7.37 -9.31
CA ARG A 4 -4.23 6.72 -10.59
C ARG A 4 -3.59 7.68 -11.60
N GLU A 5 -4.06 8.92 -11.67
CA GLU A 5 -3.43 9.95 -12.53
C GLU A 5 -2.01 10.26 -12.05
N PHE A 6 -1.81 10.41 -10.73
CA PHE A 6 -0.50 10.64 -10.13
C PHE A 6 0.49 9.51 -10.45
N MET A 7 0.10 8.25 -10.26
CA MET A 7 0.96 7.11 -10.58
C MET A 7 1.30 7.08 -12.08
N LYS A 8 0.33 7.37 -12.94
CA LYS A 8 0.53 7.41 -14.39
C LYS A 8 1.49 8.52 -14.82
N GLU A 9 1.49 9.67 -14.14
CA GLU A 9 2.45 10.75 -14.38
C GLU A 9 3.88 10.37 -13.96
N ASN A 10 4.03 9.40 -13.06
CA ASN A 10 5.31 8.81 -12.66
C ASN A 10 5.57 7.46 -13.38
N ASP A 11 5.06 7.32 -14.61
CA ASP A 11 5.27 6.17 -15.49
C ASP A 11 4.82 4.80 -14.92
N TYR A 12 3.89 4.81 -13.96
CA TYR A 12 3.34 3.59 -13.35
C TYR A 12 1.81 3.43 -13.56
N GLU A 13 1.40 2.33 -14.17
CA GLU A 13 -0.03 2.02 -14.37
C GLU A 13 -0.55 1.01 -13.33
N LEU A 14 -1.42 1.49 -12.43
CA LEU A 14 -2.05 0.69 -11.38
C LEU A 14 -2.95 -0.41 -11.96
N GLN A 15 -2.72 -1.65 -11.49
CA GLN A 15 -3.48 -2.85 -11.83
C GLN A 15 -4.55 -3.18 -10.77
N THR A 16 -4.41 -2.67 -9.55
CA THR A 16 -5.29 -2.98 -8.42
C THR A 16 -6.31 -1.87 -8.12
N THR A 17 -7.27 -2.17 -7.24
CA THR A 17 -8.24 -1.21 -6.70
C THR A 17 -7.91 -0.75 -5.29
N PHE A 18 -6.74 -1.11 -4.74
CA PHE A 18 -6.41 -0.92 -3.33
C PHE A 18 -6.60 0.52 -2.86
N TRP A 19 -6.25 1.51 -3.67
CA TRP A 19 -6.48 2.91 -3.32
C TRP A 19 -7.94 3.21 -2.98
N ASN A 20 -8.88 2.70 -3.79
CA ASN A 20 -10.30 2.88 -3.57
C ASN A 20 -10.77 2.06 -2.37
N ASP A 21 -10.29 0.83 -2.23
CA ASP A 21 -10.65 -0.06 -1.12
C ASP A 21 -10.25 0.53 0.23
N PHE A 22 -9.04 1.09 0.34
CA PHE A 22 -8.57 1.79 1.55
C PHE A 22 -9.23 3.15 1.75
N THR A 23 -9.58 3.86 0.68
CA THR A 23 -10.39 5.08 0.79
C THR A 23 -11.78 4.79 1.35
N ILE A 24 -12.40 3.67 0.96
CA ILE A 24 -13.65 3.19 1.56
C ILE A 24 -13.40 2.78 3.02
N ALA A 25 -12.33 2.05 3.30
CA ALA A 25 -11.97 1.59 4.64
C ALA A 25 -11.77 2.76 5.63
N ASP A 26 -11.24 3.90 5.17
CA ASP A 26 -11.10 5.12 5.96
C ASP A 26 -12.43 5.59 6.56
N HIS A 27 -13.56 5.34 5.89
CA HIS A 27 -14.89 5.68 6.39
C HIS A 27 -15.38 4.73 7.50
N PHE A 28 -14.84 3.51 7.56
CA PHE A 28 -15.13 2.52 8.59
C PHE A 28 -14.15 2.59 9.78
N GLY A 29 -13.21 3.53 9.75
CA GLY A 29 -12.23 3.75 10.80
C GLY A 29 -11.14 2.69 10.87
N LEU A 30 -10.37 2.71 11.97
CA LEU A 30 -9.18 1.86 12.16
C LEU A 30 -9.48 0.36 11.97
N ALA A 31 -10.64 -0.11 12.44
CA ALA A 31 -11.05 -1.51 12.28
C ALA A 31 -11.31 -1.87 10.81
N GLY A 32 -11.88 -0.94 10.03
CA GLY A 32 -12.08 -1.11 8.60
C GLY A 32 -10.75 -1.19 7.85
N ILE A 33 -9.82 -0.29 8.15
CA ILE A 33 -8.48 -0.26 7.56
C ILE A 33 -7.74 -1.57 7.84
N GLN A 34 -7.70 -2.02 9.09
CA GLN A 34 -7.06 -3.27 9.47
C GLN A 34 -7.69 -4.47 8.77
N ASN A 35 -9.03 -4.52 8.68
CA ASN A 35 -9.72 -5.64 8.02
C ASN A 35 -9.41 -5.68 6.52
N THR A 36 -9.45 -4.54 5.84
CA THR A 36 -9.09 -4.42 4.42
C THR A 36 -7.64 -4.85 4.19
N PHE A 37 -6.72 -4.38 5.02
CA PHE A 37 -5.32 -4.79 4.96
C PHE A 37 -5.15 -6.31 5.12
N ASN A 38 -5.71 -6.90 6.19
CA ASN A 38 -5.54 -8.32 6.46
C ASN A 38 -6.01 -9.19 5.27
N ARG A 39 -7.09 -8.78 4.61
CA ARG A 39 -7.62 -9.48 3.42
C ARG A 39 -6.72 -9.29 2.21
N ALA A 40 -6.35 -8.05 1.90
CA ALA A 40 -5.51 -7.75 0.75
C ALA A 40 -4.12 -8.39 0.88
N PHE A 41 -3.50 -8.26 2.06
CA PHE A 41 -2.20 -8.84 2.34
C PHE A 41 -2.24 -10.37 2.27
N GLU A 42 -3.19 -11.03 2.93
CA GLU A 42 -3.25 -12.50 2.90
C GLU A 42 -3.48 -13.05 1.49
N GLU A 43 -4.29 -12.38 0.68
CA GLU A 43 -4.61 -12.82 -0.68
C GLU A 43 -3.46 -12.55 -1.67
N TRP A 44 -2.70 -11.45 -1.48
CA TRP A 44 -1.78 -10.95 -2.50
C TRP A 44 -0.31 -10.86 -2.10
N LYS A 45 0.06 -11.23 -0.86
CA LYS A 45 1.46 -11.16 -0.38
C LYS A 45 2.46 -11.93 -1.24
N ASP A 46 2.04 -13.00 -1.93
CA ASP A 46 2.92 -13.80 -2.77
C ASP A 46 2.91 -13.37 -4.25
N ASN A 47 2.16 -12.30 -4.59
CA ASN A 47 2.19 -11.68 -5.91
C ASN A 47 3.02 -10.40 -5.85
N CYS A 48 4.25 -10.45 -6.37
CA CYS A 48 5.19 -9.33 -6.32
C CYS A 48 4.56 -7.99 -6.75
N LYS A 49 3.88 -7.94 -7.91
CA LYS A 49 3.27 -6.68 -8.40
C LYS A 49 2.20 -6.14 -7.46
N TYR A 50 1.36 -7.01 -6.92
CA TYR A 50 0.24 -6.58 -6.07
C TYR A 50 0.75 -6.24 -4.67
N LEU A 51 1.76 -6.95 -4.17
CA LEU A 51 2.47 -6.57 -2.95
C LEU A 51 3.11 -5.18 -3.09
N THR A 52 3.77 -4.88 -4.21
CA THR A 52 4.31 -3.56 -4.52
C THR A 52 3.22 -2.48 -4.51
N GLU A 53 2.11 -2.69 -5.23
CA GLU A 53 0.99 -1.72 -5.24
C GLU A 53 0.36 -1.54 -3.86
N LEU A 54 0.27 -2.60 -3.06
CA LEU A 54 -0.21 -2.53 -1.68
C LEU A 54 0.73 -1.66 -0.83
N THR A 55 2.05 -1.88 -0.90
CA THR A 55 3.06 -1.06 -0.19
C THR A 55 2.95 0.40 -0.57
N LEU A 56 2.86 0.71 -1.87
CA LEU A 56 2.70 2.08 -2.37
C LEU A 56 1.46 2.75 -1.80
N VAL A 57 0.30 2.09 -1.88
CA VAL A 57 -0.96 2.65 -1.37
C VAL A 57 -0.85 2.91 0.13
N LEU A 58 -0.28 1.99 0.91
CA LEU A 58 -0.12 2.17 2.35
C LEU A 58 0.77 3.38 2.67
N ASN A 59 1.93 3.53 2.00
CA ASN A 59 2.82 4.68 2.16
C ASN A 59 2.08 6.00 1.84
N HIS A 60 1.40 6.08 0.68
CA HIS A 60 0.65 7.28 0.32
C HIS A 60 -0.51 7.58 1.28
N LYS A 61 -1.10 6.55 1.90
CA LYS A 61 -2.14 6.71 2.93
C LYS A 61 -1.59 7.27 4.24
N VAL A 62 -0.33 6.97 4.61
CA VAL A 62 0.36 7.65 5.72
C VAL A 62 0.36 9.16 5.48
N TRP A 63 0.90 9.59 4.33
CA TRP A 63 0.98 11.01 3.97
C TRP A 63 -0.40 11.68 3.87
N GLN A 64 -1.41 10.98 3.35
CA GLN A 64 -2.77 11.51 3.27
C GLN A 64 -3.35 11.88 4.64
N HIS A 65 -3.03 11.11 5.68
CA HIS A 65 -3.63 11.26 7.01
C HIS A 65 -2.69 11.92 8.04
N HIS A 66 -1.41 12.10 7.73
CA HIS A 66 -0.36 12.60 8.63
C HIS A 66 -0.76 13.87 9.41
N GLU A 67 -1.37 14.84 8.75
CA GLU A 67 -1.75 16.12 9.39
C GLU A 67 -3.13 16.11 10.06
N THR A 68 -4.06 15.28 9.56
CA THR A 68 -5.50 15.41 9.92
C THR A 68 -6.00 14.29 10.82
N LYS A 69 -5.41 13.11 10.74
CA LYS A 69 -5.82 11.91 11.48
C LYS A 69 -4.59 11.12 11.93
N PRO A 70 -3.88 11.56 12.98
CA PRO A 70 -2.63 10.92 13.43
C PRO A 70 -2.78 9.41 13.72
N GLN A 71 -3.91 8.98 14.29
CA GLN A 71 -4.17 7.56 14.56
C GLN A 71 -4.31 6.72 13.28
N PHE A 72 -4.81 7.31 12.19
CA PHE A 72 -4.89 6.63 10.90
C PHE A 72 -3.51 6.55 10.28
N SER A 73 -2.76 7.66 10.31
CA SER A 73 -1.37 7.71 9.85
C SER A 73 -0.51 6.66 10.55
N GLU A 74 -0.58 6.58 11.88
CA GLU A 74 0.18 5.62 12.68
C GLU A 74 -0.21 4.17 12.36
N LEU A 75 -1.49 3.90 12.09
CA LEU A 75 -1.92 2.57 11.66
C LEU A 75 -1.36 2.27 10.27
N TYR A 76 -1.54 3.15 9.29
CA TYR A 76 -1.03 2.95 7.94
C TYR A 76 0.49 2.77 7.90
N GLU A 77 1.23 3.48 8.74
CA GLU A 77 2.69 3.37 8.85
C GLU A 77 3.09 1.97 9.30
N LYS A 78 2.45 1.45 10.36
CA LYS A 78 2.69 0.07 10.82
C LYS A 78 2.38 -0.98 9.75
N LEU A 79 1.31 -0.78 8.99
CA LEU A 79 0.91 -1.70 7.93
C LEU A 79 1.88 -1.63 6.74
N TRP A 80 2.34 -0.43 6.41
CA TRP A 80 3.36 -0.21 5.38
C TRP A 80 4.68 -0.89 5.78
N GLU A 81 5.20 -0.64 6.99
CA GLU A 81 6.42 -1.27 7.52
C GLU A 81 6.31 -2.80 7.50
N GLN A 82 5.16 -3.35 7.91
CA GLN A 82 4.91 -4.80 7.86
C GLN A 82 5.00 -5.35 6.43
N THR A 83 4.47 -4.62 5.45
CA THR A 83 4.44 -5.05 4.05
C THR A 83 5.82 -4.94 3.41
N GLU A 84 6.54 -3.86 3.69
CA GLU A 84 7.92 -3.66 3.25
C GLU A 84 8.85 -4.74 3.83
N GLN A 85 8.77 -4.98 5.15
CA GLN A 85 9.57 -6.04 5.78
C GLN A 85 9.28 -7.40 5.14
N TYR A 86 8.01 -7.75 4.91
CA TYR A 86 7.66 -9.00 4.25
C TYR A 86 8.25 -9.09 2.84
N ALA A 87 8.17 -8.01 2.05
CA ALA A 87 8.72 -7.96 0.71
C ALA A 87 10.23 -8.19 0.71
N MET A 88 10.96 -7.49 1.58
CA MET A 88 12.42 -7.62 1.71
C MET A 88 12.84 -9.04 2.13
N GLU A 89 12.07 -9.67 3.02
CA GLU A 89 12.33 -11.03 3.50
C GLU A 89 12.03 -12.09 2.43
N ASN A 90 10.96 -11.94 1.65
CA ASN A 90 10.40 -13.00 0.80
C ASN A 90 10.71 -12.84 -0.71
N LEU A 91 10.76 -11.62 -1.24
CA LEU A 91 11.11 -11.38 -2.65
C LEU A 91 12.60 -11.58 -2.89
N LYS A 92 12.97 -12.05 -4.08
CA LYS A 92 14.37 -12.34 -4.48
C LYS A 92 14.59 -12.02 -5.96
N GLY A 93 15.84 -11.69 -6.32
CA GLY A 93 16.23 -11.41 -7.70
C GLY A 93 15.37 -10.30 -8.32
N ASP A 94 14.95 -10.52 -9.56
CA ASP A 94 14.16 -9.56 -10.35
C ASP A 94 12.89 -9.06 -9.63
N GLU A 95 12.26 -9.87 -8.78
CA GLU A 95 11.08 -9.44 -8.02
C GLU A 95 11.43 -8.43 -6.93
N LEU A 96 12.56 -8.61 -6.25
CA LEU A 96 13.04 -7.66 -5.24
C LEU A 96 13.53 -6.37 -5.89
N ASP A 97 14.25 -6.49 -7.02
CA ASP A 97 14.72 -5.34 -7.78
C ASP A 97 13.54 -4.48 -8.27
N TYR A 98 12.50 -5.13 -8.82
CA TYR A 98 11.26 -4.46 -9.21
C TYR A 98 10.57 -3.79 -8.03
N PHE A 99 10.46 -4.48 -6.88
CA PHE A 99 9.83 -3.91 -5.70
C PHE A 99 10.55 -2.62 -5.27
N CYS A 100 11.87 -2.68 -5.10
CA CYS A 100 12.69 -1.54 -4.70
C CYS A 100 12.61 -0.38 -5.70
N GLU A 101 12.71 -0.64 -7.00
CA GLU A 101 12.65 0.40 -8.05
C GLU A 101 11.33 1.18 -7.99
N ILE A 102 10.23 0.50 -7.70
CA ILE A 102 8.90 1.12 -7.71
C ILE A 102 8.58 1.80 -6.38
N THR A 103 9.14 1.36 -5.25
CA THR A 103 8.83 1.91 -3.91
C THR A 103 9.79 2.99 -3.41
N ASP A 104 10.95 3.17 -4.04
CA ASP A 104 11.94 4.22 -3.73
C ASP A 104 11.50 5.61 -4.22
#